data_AF-A0A7J3J141-F1
#
_entry.id   AF-A0A7J3J141-F1
#
_cell.length_a   1.000
_cell.length_b   1.000
_cell.length_c   1.000
_cell.angle_alpha   90.00
_cell.angle_beta   90.00
_cell.angle_gamma   90.00
#
_symmetry.space_group_name_H-M   'P 1'
#
loop_
_entity.id
_entity.type
_entity.pdbx_description
1 polymer ?
#
loop_
_entity_poly.entity_id
_entity_poly.type
_entity_poly.pdbx_seq_one_letter_code
_entity_poly.pdbx_strand_id
1 'polypeptide(L)' 'MYKIVVAKELAPKIKWFEVYAPQVAEKAQPGQFLMVVTHEKSERIPLTIAGYDREKGTVAFAFNEVG' A
#
# COMPACT_ATOMS: atom_id res chain seq x y z
N MET A 1 1.47 7.94 -10.52
CA MET A 1 0.44 7.62 -9.49
C MET A 1 0.04 6.17 -9.66
N TYR A 2 -0.18 5.42 -8.57
CA TYR A 2 -0.61 4.01 -8.60
C TYR A 2 -2.12 3.93 -8.38
N LYS A 3 -2.81 3.00 -9.06
CA LYS A 3 -4.26 2.85 -8.97
C LYS A 3 -4.62 2.05 -7.72
N ILE A 4 -5.53 2.56 -6.89
CA ILE A 4 -6.14 1.79 -5.80
C ILE A 4 -7.18 0.84 -6.42
N VAL A 5 -7.01 -0.47 -6.21
CA VAL A 5 -7.92 -1.51 -6.71
C VAL A 5 -8.86 -2.01 -5.62
N VAL A 6 -8.45 -1.94 -4.35
CA VAL A 6 -9.30 -2.24 -3.19
C VAL A 6 -9.06 -1.18 -2.12
N ALA A 7 -10.15 -0.69 -1.52
CA ALA A 7 -10.13 0.11 -0.31
C ALA A 7 -11.18 -0.43 0.65
N LYS A 8 -10.76 -0.79 1.86
CA LYS A 8 -11.63 -1.37 2.89
C LYS A 8 -11.29 -0.79 4.26
N GLU A 9 -12.30 -0.57 5.08
CA GLU A 9 -12.11 -0.34 6.52
C GLU A 9 -12.09 -1.69 7.24
N LEU A 10 -11.02 -1.98 7.97
CA LEU A 10 -10.87 -3.22 8.74
C LEU A 10 -11.45 -3.07 10.15
N ALA A 11 -11.28 -1.89 10.73
CA ALA A 11 -11.78 -1.47 12.03
C ALA A 11 -11.80 0.07 12.05
N PRO A 12 -12.44 0.72 13.04
CA PRO A 12 -12.40 2.18 13.16
C PRO A 12 -10.96 2.71 13.06
N LYS A 13 -10.73 3.63 12.11
CA LYS A 13 -9.41 4.22 11.78
C LYS A 13 -8.38 3.29 11.13
N ILE A 14 -8.64 2.00 10.99
CA ILE A 14 -7.73 1.04 10.35
C ILE A 14 -8.21 0.74 8.94
N LYS A 15 -7.42 1.16 7.95
CA LYS A 15 -7.75 0.99 6.53
C LYS A 15 -6.82 -0.02 5.87
N TRP A 16 -7.38 -0.82 4.97
CA TRP A 16 -6.70 -1.75 4.08
C TRP A 16 -6.80 -1.26 2.65
N PHE A 17 -5.66 -1.01 2.04
CA PHE A 17 -5.57 -0.57 0.66
C PHE A 17 -4.79 -1.60 -0.15
N GLU A 18 -5.26 -1.87 -1.35
CA GLU A 18 -4.54 -2.64 -2.36
C GLU A 18 -4.35 -1.76 -3.59
N VAL A 19 -3.11 -1.68 -4.08
CA VAL A 19 -2.74 -0.83 -5.21
C VAL A 19 -2.12 -1.67 -6.32
N TYR A 20 -2.43 -1.32 -7.56
CA TYR A 20 -1.80 -1.89 -8.74
C TYR A 20 -0.40 -1.29 -8.91
N ALA A 21 0.63 -2.07 -8.61
CA ALA A 21 2.04 -1.71 -8.68
C ALA A 21 2.88 -2.95 -9.07
N PRO A 22 2.81 -3.40 -10.33
CA PRO A 22 3.35 -4.69 -10.77
C PRO A 22 4.86 -4.83 -10.52
N GLN A 23 5.63 -3.76 -10.74
CA GLN A 23 7.08 -3.74 -10.52
C GLN A 23 7.47 -3.93 -9.05
N VAL A 24 6.61 -3.51 -8.13
CA VAL A 24 6.80 -3.67 -6.69
C VAL A 24 6.34 -5.06 -6.27
N ALA A 25 5.17 -5.49 -6.73
CA ALA A 25 4.61 -6.82 -6.43
C ALA A 25 5.56 -7.95 -6.85
N GLU A 26 6.19 -7.83 -8.02
CA GLU A 26 7.17 -8.79 -8.53
C GLU A 26 8.34 -9.01 -7.56
N LYS A 27 8.84 -7.92 -6.94
CA LYS A 27 10.06 -7.90 -6.12
C LYS A 27 9.81 -7.95 -4.62
N ALA A 28 8.56 -7.79 -4.19
CA ALA A 28 8.21 -7.71 -2.78
C ALA A 28 8.59 -9.00 -2.03
N GLN A 29 9.16 -8.83 -0.85
CA GLN A 29 9.57 -9.87 0.08
C GLN A 29 9.08 -9.54 1.51
N PRO A 30 8.87 -10.55 2.37
CA PRO A 30 8.51 -10.33 3.76
C PRO A 30 9.49 -9.40 4.49
N GLY A 31 8.96 -8.46 5.29
CA GLY A 31 9.75 -7.49 6.03
C GLY A 31 10.05 -6.17 5.29
N GLN A 32 9.67 -6.07 4.01
CA GLN A 32 9.83 -4.83 3.24
C GLN A 32 8.65 -3.84 3.46
N PHE A 33 8.87 -2.59 3.04
CA PHE A 33 7.90 -1.51 3.14
C PHE A 33 7.90 -0.65 1.86
N LEU A 34 6.86 0.17 1.72
CA LEU A 34 6.64 1.14 0.65
C LEU A 34 6.85 2.55 1.17
N MET A 35 7.41 3.45 0.35
CA MET A 35 7.32 4.89 0.59
C MET A 35 6.13 5.43 -0.19
N VAL A 36 5.11 5.93 0.51
CA VAL A 36 3.88 6.43 -0.08
C VAL A 36 3.86 7.96 -0.04
N VAL A 37 3.38 8.56 -1.13
CA VAL A 37 3.16 10.00 -1.27
C VAL A 37 1.83 10.21 -2.03
N THR A 38 0.95 11.07 -1.52
CA THR A 38 -0.39 11.29 -2.11
C THR A 38 -0.37 12.35 -3.20
N HIS A 39 0.39 13.43 -3.02
CA HIS A 39 0.57 14.51 -3.98
C HIS A 39 2.02 15.02 -3.96
N GLU A 40 2.42 15.80 -4.97
CA GLU A 40 3.81 16.26 -5.14
C GLU A 40 4.39 17.00 -3.92
N LYS A 41 3.54 17.74 -3.19
CA LYS A 41 3.93 18.53 -2.01
C LYS A 41 3.72 17.80 -0.67
N SER A 42 3.32 16.54 -0.70
CA SER A 42 3.04 15.76 0.51
C SER A 42 4.29 15.09 1.07
N GLU A 43 4.24 14.75 2.35
CA GLU A 43 5.30 13.99 3.02
C GLU A 43 5.37 12.55 2.49
N ARG A 44 6.56 11.94 2.61
CA ARG A 44 6.78 10.54 2.27
C ARG A 44 6.64 9.68 3.52
N ILE A 45 5.65 8.80 3.53
CA ILE A 45 5.34 7.97 4.70
C ILE A 45 5.73 6.51 4.41
N PRO A 46 6.52 5.85 5.28
CA PRO A 46 6.79 4.44 5.16
C PRO A 46 5.58 3.60 5.62
N LEU A 47 5.12 2.66 4.78
CA LEU A 47 4.05 1.72 5.10
C LEU A 47 4.49 0.29 4.80
N THR A 48 4.37 -0.62 5.77
CA THR A 48 4.75 -2.02 5.62
C THR A 48 3.90 -2.73 4.57
N ILE A 49 4.55 -3.57 3.75
CA ILE A 49 3.82 -4.44 2.81
C ILE A 49 3.15 -5.55 3.62
N ALA A 50 1.81 -5.55 3.62
CA ALA A 50 1.00 -6.54 4.32
C ALA A 50 0.59 -7.72 3.43
N GLY A 51 0.68 -7.56 2.11
CA GLY A 51 0.43 -8.62 1.13
C GLY A 51 0.85 -8.19 -0.27
N TYR A 52 1.06 -9.13 -1.16
CA TYR A 52 1.31 -8.87 -2.58
C TYR A 52 0.85 -10.04 -3.43
N ASP A 53 0.42 -9.75 -4.66
CA ASP A 53 0.02 -10.73 -5.65
C ASP A 53 0.79 -10.45 -6.95
N ARG A 54 1.68 -11.38 -7.33
CA ARG A 54 2.54 -11.23 -8.51
C ARG A 54 1.76 -11.37 -9.82
N GLU A 55 0.69 -12.16 -9.83
CA GLU A 55 -0.11 -12.38 -11.02
C GLU A 55 -1.04 -11.19 -11.27
N LYS A 56 -1.69 -10.68 -10.21
CA LYS A 56 -2.51 -9.47 -10.30
C LYS A 56 -1.68 -8.19 -10.37
N GLY A 57 -0.40 -8.24 -10.03
CA GLY A 57 0.50 -7.09 -9.99
C GLY A 57 0.15 -6.10 -8.88
N THR A 58 -0.36 -6.58 -7.75
CA THR A 58 -0.86 -5.73 -6.66
C THR A 58 -0.03 -5.87 -5.39
N VAL A 59 0.03 -4.78 -4.63
CA VAL A 59 0.58 -4.76 -3.27
C VAL A 59 -0.45 -4.17 -2.34
N ALA A 60 -0.55 -4.76 -1.15
CA ALA A 60 -1.49 -4.35 -0.14
C ALA A 60 -0.76 -3.90 1.12
N PHE A 61 -1.34 -2.91 1.78
CA PHE A 61 -0.85 -2.35 3.03
C PHE A 61 -2.03 -1.91 3.89
N ALA A 62 -1.81 -1.93 5.20
CA ALA A 62 -2.75 -1.38 6.17
C ALA A 62 -2.14 -0.16 6.84
N PHE A 63 -2.96 0.81 7.20
CA PHE A 63 -2.54 1.98 7.96
C PHE A 63 -3.60 2.39 8.98
N ASN A 64 -3.15 3.03 10.04
CA ASN A 64 -4.01 3.63 11.06
C ASN A 64 -4.06 5.15 10.83
N GLU A 65 -5.26 5.73 10.86
CA GLU A 65 -5.46 7.16 10.75
C GLU A 65 -5.07 7.85 12.07
N VAL A 66 -3.90 8.48 12.06
CA VAL A 66 -3.30 9.14 13.23
C VAL A 66 -3.17 10.66 13.09
N GLY A 67 -3.35 11.21 11.88
CA GLY A 67 -3.23 12.64 11.57
C GLY A 67 -3.41 12.92 10.09
#